data_AF-A0A0W8C7N7-F1
#
_entry.id   AF-A0A0W8C7N7-F1
#
_cell.length_a   1.000
_cell.length_b   1.000
_cell.length_c   1.000
_cell.angle_alpha   90.00
_cell.angle_beta   90.00
_cell.angle_gamma   90.00
#
_symmetry.space_group_name_H-M   'P 1'
#
loop_
_entity.id
_entity.type
_entity.pdbx_description
1 polymer ?
#
loop_
_entity_poly.entity_id
_entity_poly.type
_entity_poly.pdbx_seq_one_letter_code
_entity_poly.pdbx_strand_id
1 'polypeptide(L)'
;MARNQCIANSSDQESQEKFETDDGDVCCTSNTVIHFPGVESLEQVFDALCFYLNYMEISISERLGHITVREDYDVIEGSAFNCRIISSDENGVSTESNTVVFTQLFAKGDARFGGEPCAVVASGCVDEDELHPYNGAERIRKDISGAIVLTVSRQQDSQLAESGVEVVMRRSGILKLHYPQFPLSPFAQQEVEDGIADWVSTAKKRKPTYLVRKEEKRALKDEILELQAQVAVLKTKGMPTGAAIAADPLLRQSTAKWKVLTNTIKNQQLGVAAAQSLAMECTRTQYSHPLHSRIRLKTNWGERRATLMAIREDKLTTAYDYVMARSHFAADSQNSNEQYETDEGDICFVGNTVVKFPGVQSLEQVFEALCFYLTNMEISISERLGHITVREDYDMVEGSAYNARIVSSDSNGISTESNTVVFMQLIQEHDRRYAGESCVVVASDCVDEDERYPYRPSEYIRKDISGAIVMTADSGASDGGDEMVVTMRRTGFLKLHRSEFPVPPLAQQELEAGIADWGTVMIKAMREILYARS
;
A
#
# COMPACT_ATOMS: atom_id res chain seq x y z
N MET A 1 34.03 26.82 6.68
CA MET A 1 33.45 28.16 6.46
C MET A 1 34.24 29.04 5.48
N ALA A 2 35.05 28.51 4.55
CA ALA A 2 35.96 29.34 3.73
C ALA A 2 35.88 29.12 2.20
N ARG A 3 34.69 28.83 1.64
CA ARG A 3 34.52 28.76 0.17
C ARG A 3 33.24 29.35 -0.43
N ASN A 4 32.36 29.97 0.37
CA ASN A 4 31.12 30.59 -0.13
C ASN A 4 31.05 32.07 0.24
N GLN A 5 32.05 32.85 -0.17
CA GLN A 5 31.91 34.32 -0.21
C GLN A 5 31.96 34.76 -1.67
N CYS A 6 30.77 35.01 -2.19
CA CYS A 6 30.39 35.96 -3.24
C CYS A 6 29.31 35.38 -4.15
N ILE A 7 28.41 36.27 -4.54
CA ILE A 7 27.40 36.21 -5.60
C ILE A 7 26.01 35.78 -5.11
N ALA A 8 25.14 36.80 -5.03
CA ALA A 8 23.71 36.69 -5.03
C ALA A 8 23.25 36.10 -6.36
N ASN A 9 22.68 34.90 -6.35
CA ASN A 9 21.82 34.40 -7.42
C ASN A 9 20.79 33.46 -6.79
N SER A 10 19.53 33.67 -7.13
CA SER A 10 18.34 32.93 -6.68
C SER A 10 18.17 31.58 -7.39
N SER A 11 19.27 30.89 -7.70
CA SER A 11 19.27 29.63 -8.46
C SER A 11 19.99 28.54 -7.70
N ASP A 12 19.44 27.33 -7.71
CA ASP A 12 20.10 26.13 -7.19
C ASP A 12 21.51 26.01 -7.78
N GLN A 13 22.50 25.80 -6.91
CA GLN A 13 23.91 25.66 -7.29
C GLN A 13 24.37 24.24 -6.98
N GLU A 14 25.05 23.62 -7.95
CA GLU A 14 25.58 22.27 -7.84
C GLU A 14 27.05 22.26 -8.30
N SER A 15 27.93 21.69 -7.49
CA SER A 15 29.31 21.38 -7.86
C SER A 15 29.63 19.93 -7.53
N GLN A 16 30.37 19.27 -8.42
CA GLN A 16 30.70 17.85 -8.30
C GLN A 16 32.14 17.61 -8.78
N GLU A 17 32.87 16.78 -8.04
CA GLU A 17 34.17 16.26 -8.44
C GLU A 17 34.19 14.75 -8.24
N LYS A 18 34.46 14.00 -9.32
CA LYS A 18 34.66 12.54 -9.32
C LYS A 18 36.15 12.24 -9.51
N PHE A 19 36.70 11.38 -8.69
CA PHE A 19 38.10 10.95 -8.77
C PHE A 19 38.24 9.49 -8.30
N GLU A 20 39.30 8.83 -8.76
CA GLU A 20 39.64 7.46 -8.37
C GLU A 20 40.84 7.50 -7.40
N THR A 21 40.85 6.64 -6.39
CA THR A 21 41.97 6.50 -5.46
C THR A 21 43.04 5.56 -6.02
N ASP A 22 44.24 5.55 -5.43
CA ASP A 22 45.31 4.62 -5.80
C ASP A 22 44.90 3.14 -5.60
N ASP A 23 43.91 2.88 -4.75
CA ASP A 23 43.35 1.55 -4.47
C ASP A 23 42.21 1.14 -5.43
N GLY A 24 41.86 1.99 -6.40
CA GLY A 24 40.78 1.76 -7.38
C GLY A 24 39.39 2.16 -6.87
N ASP A 25 39.28 2.77 -5.69
CA ASP A 25 37.99 3.21 -5.16
C ASP A 25 37.50 4.46 -5.91
N VAL A 26 36.20 4.52 -6.18
CA VAL A 26 35.60 5.65 -6.87
C VAL A 26 34.99 6.61 -5.84
N CYS A 27 35.54 7.83 -5.79
CA CYS A 27 35.07 8.89 -4.92
C CYS A 27 34.29 9.94 -5.70
N CYS A 28 33.19 10.41 -5.12
CA CYS A 28 32.41 11.53 -5.62
C CYS A 28 32.16 12.52 -4.49
N THR A 29 32.61 13.76 -4.66
CA THR A 29 32.25 14.87 -3.77
C THR A 29 31.20 15.74 -4.43
N SER A 30 30.23 16.18 -3.65
CA SER A 30 29.14 17.05 -4.12
C SER A 30 28.87 18.16 -3.13
N ASN A 31 28.63 19.36 -3.63
CA ASN A 31 28.02 20.45 -2.89
C ASN A 31 26.78 20.92 -3.63
N THR A 32 25.64 20.97 -2.95
CA THR A 32 24.39 21.48 -3.52
C THR A 32 23.78 22.51 -2.59
N VAL A 33 23.31 23.61 -3.16
CA VAL A 33 22.44 24.59 -2.50
C VAL A 33 21.06 24.47 -3.12
N ILE A 34 20.05 24.20 -2.29
CA ILE A 34 18.65 24.02 -2.69
C ILE A 34 17.80 25.05 -1.95
N HIS A 35 16.96 25.76 -2.69
CA HIS A 35 16.07 26.78 -2.15
C HIS A 35 14.64 26.24 -1.98
N PHE A 36 14.05 26.46 -0.80
CA PHE A 36 12.65 26.15 -0.49
C PHE A 36 11.88 27.44 -0.22
N PRO A 37 11.44 28.18 -1.26
CA PRO A 37 10.64 29.39 -1.10
C PRO A 37 9.20 29.05 -0.68
N GLY A 38 8.59 29.89 0.16
CA GLY A 38 7.18 29.78 0.52
C GLY A 38 6.84 28.65 1.48
N VAL A 39 7.83 28.12 2.22
CA VAL A 39 7.61 27.13 3.29
C VAL A 39 7.14 27.81 4.57
N GLU A 40 6.43 27.07 5.42
CA GLU A 40 5.85 27.60 6.66
C GLU A 40 6.93 27.88 7.73
N SER A 41 7.95 27.02 7.81
CA SER A 41 9.01 27.15 8.80
C SER A 41 10.24 26.31 8.46
N LEU A 42 11.35 26.59 9.15
CA LEU A 42 12.54 25.74 9.16
C LEU A 42 12.21 24.32 9.65
N GLU A 43 11.36 24.20 10.67
CA GLU A 43 10.93 22.92 11.26
C GLU A 43 10.18 22.07 10.24
N GLN A 44 9.33 22.67 9.40
CA GLN A 44 8.62 21.94 8.33
C GLN A 44 9.58 21.25 7.36
N VAL A 45 10.63 21.96 6.94
CA VAL A 45 11.64 21.41 6.01
C VAL A 45 12.52 20.38 6.72
N PHE A 46 12.87 20.63 7.98
CA PHE A 46 13.63 19.68 8.80
C PHE A 46 12.86 18.37 9.03
N ASP A 47 11.59 18.44 9.40
CA ASP A 47 10.74 17.26 9.61
C ASP A 47 10.55 16.46 8.31
N ALA A 48 10.42 17.14 7.17
CA ALA A 48 10.36 16.50 5.86
C ALA A 48 11.67 15.77 5.53
N LEU A 49 12.81 16.35 5.89
CA LEU A 49 14.13 15.72 5.72
C LEU A 49 14.28 14.50 6.63
N CYS A 50 13.93 14.61 7.91
CA CYS A 50 13.93 13.48 8.85
C CYS A 50 13.00 12.35 8.39
N PHE A 51 11.81 12.70 7.90
CA PHE A 51 10.90 11.73 7.29
C PHE A 51 11.54 11.00 6.11
N TYR A 52 12.19 11.74 5.19
CA TYR A 52 12.90 11.12 4.07
C TYR A 52 13.98 10.15 4.56
N LEU A 53 14.81 10.55 5.52
CA LEU A 53 15.89 9.69 6.05
C LEU A 53 15.34 8.43 6.74
N ASN A 54 14.19 8.51 7.39
CA ASN A 54 13.55 7.37 8.05
C ASN A 54 12.94 6.35 7.08
N TYR A 55 12.66 6.74 5.84
CA TYR A 55 12.03 5.88 4.83
C TYR A 55 12.78 5.88 3.50
N MET A 56 14.09 6.16 3.54
CA MET A 56 14.88 6.36 2.33
C MET A 56 14.99 5.08 1.48
N GLU A 57 14.92 3.89 2.07
CA GLU A 57 14.92 2.61 1.36
C GLU A 57 13.76 2.48 0.37
N ILE A 58 12.57 2.96 0.75
CA ILE A 58 11.40 3.00 -0.14
C ILE A 58 11.67 4.00 -1.26
N SER A 59 12.15 5.19 -0.92
CA SER A 59 12.42 6.25 -1.91
C SER A 59 13.52 5.86 -2.90
N ILE A 60 14.55 5.13 -2.45
CA ILE A 60 15.63 4.62 -3.29
C ILE A 60 15.08 3.52 -4.20
N SER A 61 14.32 2.57 -3.66
CA SER A 61 13.71 1.48 -4.45
C SER A 61 12.79 2.02 -5.54
N GLU A 62 11.91 2.96 -5.20
CA GLU A 62 10.97 3.56 -6.16
C GLU A 62 11.68 4.38 -7.25
N ARG A 63 12.82 4.99 -6.93
CA ARG A 63 13.52 5.92 -7.82
C ARG A 63 14.51 5.22 -8.74
N LEU A 64 15.19 4.19 -8.24
CA LEU A 64 16.22 3.45 -8.98
C LEU A 64 15.70 2.12 -9.55
N GLY A 65 14.53 1.64 -9.12
CA GLY A 65 14.03 0.30 -9.50
C GLY A 65 14.74 -0.85 -8.79
N HIS A 66 15.71 -0.55 -7.93
CA HIS A 66 16.44 -1.53 -7.13
C HIS A 66 15.55 -2.08 -6.01
N ILE A 67 15.88 -3.28 -5.51
CA ILE A 67 15.33 -3.78 -4.25
C ILE A 67 16.23 -3.23 -3.14
N THR A 68 15.76 -2.22 -2.43
CA THR A 68 16.50 -1.61 -1.32
C THR A 68 15.81 -1.89 0.00
N VAL A 69 16.52 -2.54 0.92
CA VAL A 69 16.04 -2.93 2.24
C VAL A 69 16.92 -2.31 3.31
N ARG A 70 16.31 -1.90 4.41
CA ARG A 70 17.02 -1.51 5.64
C ARG A 70 17.12 -2.74 6.53
N GLU A 71 18.32 -3.27 6.71
CA GLU A 71 18.55 -4.48 7.51
C GLU A 71 18.56 -4.20 9.01
N ASP A 72 19.08 -3.05 9.43
CA ASP A 72 19.13 -2.67 10.84
C ASP A 72 18.93 -1.16 11.04
N TYR A 73 18.31 -0.81 12.16
CA TYR A 73 17.93 0.56 12.53
C TYR A 73 17.80 0.70 14.04
N ASP A 74 18.84 1.25 14.67
CA ASP A 74 18.80 1.64 16.08
C ASP A 74 18.67 3.17 16.22
N VAL A 75 17.79 3.61 17.11
CA VAL A 75 17.48 5.03 17.35
C VAL A 75 17.93 5.42 18.75
N ILE A 76 18.88 6.35 18.83
CA ILE A 76 19.37 6.91 20.08
C ILE A 76 18.63 8.22 20.34
N GLU A 77 17.66 8.17 21.25
CA GLU A 77 16.97 9.34 21.84
C GLU A 77 16.42 10.36 20.81
N GLY A 78 16.11 9.92 19.59
CA GLY A 78 15.57 10.76 18.51
C GLY A 78 16.56 11.80 17.94
N SER A 79 17.84 11.73 18.30
CA SER A 79 18.88 12.68 17.87
C SER A 79 19.95 12.04 16.99
N ALA A 80 20.11 10.73 17.08
CA ALA A 80 20.98 9.96 16.21
C ALA A 80 20.35 8.61 15.87
N PHE A 81 20.68 8.08 14.70
CA PHE A 81 20.33 6.71 14.32
C PHE A 81 21.44 6.08 13.49
N ASN A 82 21.59 4.77 13.63
CA ASN A 82 22.33 3.97 12.68
C ASN A 82 21.39 3.49 11.57
N CYS A 83 21.87 3.42 10.34
CA CYS A 83 21.13 2.92 9.20
C CYS A 83 22.02 2.03 8.34
N ARG A 84 21.69 0.73 8.31
CA ARG A 84 22.32 -0.23 7.40
C ARG A 84 21.37 -0.54 6.24
N ILE A 85 21.76 -0.12 5.04
CA ILE A 85 20.99 -0.25 3.82
C ILE A 85 21.68 -1.20 2.87
N ILE A 86 20.90 -2.12 2.32
CA ILE A 86 21.31 -2.99 1.23
C ILE A 86 20.45 -2.69 0.03
N SER A 87 21.10 -2.46 -1.10
CA SER A 87 20.44 -2.23 -2.37
C SER A 87 20.99 -3.25 -3.37
N SER A 88 20.09 -4.07 -3.91
CA SER A 88 20.38 -5.02 -4.98
C SER A 88 19.75 -4.53 -6.28
N ASP A 89 20.57 -4.43 -7.32
CA ASP A 89 20.09 -4.10 -8.66
C ASP A 89 19.55 -5.32 -9.40
N GLU A 90 19.01 -5.09 -10.59
CA GLU A 90 18.44 -6.13 -11.46
C GLU A 90 19.48 -7.12 -12.00
N ASN A 91 20.77 -6.76 -11.93
CA ASN A 91 21.89 -7.59 -12.36
C ASN A 91 22.50 -8.42 -11.22
N GLY A 92 21.88 -8.38 -10.04
CA GLY A 92 22.28 -9.16 -8.88
C GLY A 92 23.49 -8.59 -8.13
N VAL A 93 23.94 -7.37 -8.46
CA VAL A 93 24.98 -6.70 -7.69
C VAL A 93 24.34 -6.12 -6.44
N SER A 94 24.90 -6.49 -5.29
CA SER A 94 24.45 -5.98 -4.00
C SER A 94 25.43 -4.94 -3.47
N THR A 95 24.90 -3.81 -3.03
CA THR A 95 25.66 -2.72 -2.43
C THR A 95 25.22 -2.52 -1.01
N GLU A 96 26.17 -2.33 -0.11
CA GLU A 96 25.92 -2.14 1.32
C GLU A 96 26.41 -0.76 1.75
N SER A 97 25.56 -0.02 2.47
CA SER A 97 25.96 1.20 3.17
C SER A 97 25.58 1.09 4.63
N ASN A 98 26.53 1.41 5.52
CA ASN A 98 26.29 1.50 6.96
C ASN A 98 26.70 2.90 7.42
N THR A 99 25.72 3.68 7.86
CA THR A 99 25.89 5.11 8.15
C THR A 99 25.26 5.46 9.48
N VAL A 100 25.97 6.24 10.30
CA VAL A 100 25.39 6.89 11.48
C VAL A 100 25.01 8.31 11.11
N VAL A 101 23.80 8.71 11.47
CA VAL A 101 23.26 10.02 11.18
C VAL A 101 22.89 10.70 12.49
N PHE A 102 23.30 11.96 12.63
CA PHE A 102 22.96 12.85 13.73
C PHE A 102 22.10 13.99 13.20
N THR A 103 20.98 14.24 13.83
CA THR A 103 20.03 15.29 13.43
C THR A 103 19.74 16.22 14.59
N GLN A 104 19.84 17.53 14.38
CA GLN A 104 19.54 18.52 15.41
C GLN A 104 18.90 19.78 14.82
N LEU A 105 17.77 20.19 15.41
CA LEU A 105 17.13 21.48 15.17
C LEU A 105 17.50 22.46 16.30
N PHE A 106 18.00 23.64 15.93
CA PHE A 106 18.29 24.76 16.83
C PHE A 106 17.24 25.85 16.65
N ALA A 107 15.99 25.58 17.08
CA ALA A 107 14.84 26.47 16.81
C ALA A 107 14.99 27.90 17.37
N LYS A 108 15.76 28.08 18.45
CA LYS A 108 16.03 29.39 19.08
C LYS A 108 17.35 30.02 18.62
N GLY A 109 18.06 29.36 17.70
CA GLY A 109 19.45 29.67 17.37
C GLY A 109 20.43 29.25 18.46
N ASP A 110 21.69 29.05 18.06
CA ASP A 110 22.81 28.74 18.95
C ASP A 110 24.04 29.50 18.45
N ALA A 111 24.74 30.20 19.34
CA ALA A 111 25.88 31.03 18.98
C ALA A 111 27.00 30.25 18.27
N ARG A 112 27.13 28.95 18.56
CA ARG A 112 28.10 28.06 17.88
C ARG A 112 27.77 27.84 16.41
N PHE A 113 26.51 28.02 16.03
CA PHE A 113 25.98 27.79 14.68
C PHE A 113 25.48 29.09 14.02
N GLY A 114 25.99 30.25 14.46
CA GLY A 114 25.69 31.55 13.86
C GLY A 114 24.58 32.35 14.55
N GLY A 115 24.01 31.87 15.66
CA GLY A 115 23.07 32.60 16.51
C GLY A 115 21.63 32.67 15.99
N GLU A 116 21.40 32.41 14.70
CA GLU A 116 20.09 32.32 14.08
C GLU A 116 19.54 30.87 14.08
N PRO A 117 18.22 30.67 13.97
CA PRO A 117 17.64 29.33 13.85
C PRO A 117 18.19 28.55 12.66
N CYS A 118 18.67 27.34 12.93
CA CYS A 118 19.20 26.45 11.90
C CYS A 118 18.93 24.99 12.25
N ALA A 119 19.02 24.11 11.26
CA ALA A 119 19.01 22.68 11.48
C ALA A 119 20.24 22.05 10.84
N VAL A 120 20.81 21.05 11.50
CA VAL A 120 22.02 20.36 11.05
C VAL A 120 21.74 18.87 11.01
N VAL A 121 22.08 18.25 9.89
CA VAL A 121 22.21 16.79 9.78
C VAL A 121 23.66 16.50 9.46
N ALA A 122 24.30 15.65 10.25
CA ALA A 122 25.63 15.14 9.99
C ALA A 122 25.53 13.63 9.82
N SER A 123 26.28 13.08 8.87
CA SER A 123 26.32 11.65 8.59
C SER A 123 27.76 11.21 8.41
N GLY A 124 28.08 10.03 8.92
CA GLY A 124 29.38 9.40 8.78
C GLY A 124 29.22 7.91 8.52
N CYS A 125 30.07 7.38 7.65
CA CYS A 125 30.14 5.94 7.43
C CYS A 125 30.67 5.24 8.70
N VAL A 126 30.21 4.02 8.92
CA VAL A 126 30.71 3.16 9.99
C VAL A 126 31.90 2.37 9.46
N ASP A 127 33.11 2.69 9.92
CA ASP A 127 34.33 2.03 9.43
C ASP A 127 34.37 0.55 9.85
N GLU A 128 33.99 0.25 11.10
CA GLU A 128 33.99 -1.10 11.69
C GLU A 128 32.68 -1.35 12.44
N ASP A 129 32.04 -2.48 12.15
CA ASP A 129 30.82 -2.93 12.82
C ASP A 129 31.00 -4.41 13.23
N GLU A 130 31.16 -4.65 14.54
CA GLU A 130 31.36 -6.00 15.07
C GLU A 130 30.06 -6.83 15.09
N LEU A 131 28.90 -6.16 15.17
CA LEU A 131 27.60 -6.81 15.21
C LEU A 131 27.21 -7.27 13.79
N HIS A 132 27.54 -6.46 12.79
CA HIS A 132 27.29 -6.71 11.39
C HIS A 132 28.55 -6.51 10.54
N PRO A 133 29.51 -7.46 10.58
CA PRO A 133 30.75 -7.35 9.83
C PRO A 133 30.50 -7.23 8.33
N TYR A 134 31.22 -6.30 7.69
CA TYR A 134 31.13 -6.13 6.24
C TYR A 134 31.67 -7.36 5.50
N ASN A 135 30.88 -7.90 4.57
CA ASN A 135 31.27 -9.02 3.71
C ASN A 135 31.64 -8.52 2.29
N GLY A 136 32.92 -8.19 2.10
CA GLY A 136 33.43 -7.73 0.80
C GLY A 136 33.44 -8.76 -0.32
N ALA A 137 33.19 -10.05 -0.02
CA ALA A 137 33.12 -11.11 -1.03
C ALA A 137 31.76 -11.16 -1.76
N GLU A 138 30.71 -10.60 -1.17
CA GLU A 138 29.34 -10.68 -1.69
C GLU A 138 28.74 -9.32 -2.05
N ARG A 139 29.28 -8.24 -1.46
CA ARG A 139 28.69 -6.91 -1.53
C ARG A 139 29.76 -5.86 -1.78
N ILE A 140 29.38 -4.79 -2.45
CA ILE A 140 30.24 -3.62 -2.64
C ILE A 140 29.93 -2.59 -1.56
N ARG A 141 30.95 -2.11 -0.85
CA ARG A 141 30.80 -1.09 0.19
C ARG A 141 30.59 0.30 -0.40
N LYS A 142 29.55 0.99 0.09
CA LYS A 142 29.24 2.39 -0.16
C LYS A 142 29.35 3.19 1.14
N ASP A 143 30.44 3.92 1.28
CA ASP A 143 30.65 4.82 2.40
C ASP A 143 30.15 6.23 2.08
N ILE A 144 29.21 6.69 2.89
CA ILE A 144 28.57 7.99 2.74
C ILE A 144 28.88 8.82 3.96
N SER A 145 29.53 9.96 3.74
CA SER A 145 29.74 10.96 4.78
C SER A 145 29.32 12.32 4.26
N GLY A 146 28.63 13.09 5.08
CA GLY A 146 28.11 14.38 4.62
C GLY A 146 27.43 15.18 5.70
N ALA A 147 27.19 16.44 5.37
CA ALA A 147 26.50 17.39 6.21
C ALA A 147 25.43 18.14 5.42
N ILE A 148 24.30 18.37 6.05
CA ILE A 148 23.22 19.22 5.57
C ILE A 148 23.01 20.32 6.61
N VAL A 149 22.96 21.57 6.14
CA VAL A 149 22.63 22.73 6.96
C VAL A 149 21.42 23.42 6.35
N LEU A 150 20.36 23.53 7.15
CA LEU A 150 19.15 24.30 6.84
C LEU A 150 19.22 25.65 7.57
N THR A 151 19.07 26.75 6.84
CA THR A 151 19.03 28.11 7.40
C THR A 151 17.84 28.87 6.86
N VAL A 152 17.26 29.76 7.66
CA VAL A 152 16.23 30.69 7.18
C VAL A 152 16.88 31.86 6.45
N SER A 153 16.49 32.10 5.21
CA SER A 153 16.80 33.29 4.43
C SER A 153 15.64 34.27 4.54
N ARG A 154 15.90 35.53 4.89
CA ARG A 154 14.91 36.61 4.80
C ARG A 154 15.28 37.45 3.59
N GLN A 155 14.50 37.34 2.51
CA GLN A 155 14.67 38.25 1.38
C GLN A 155 14.34 39.68 1.83
N GLN A 156 15.34 40.55 1.83
CA GLN A 156 15.12 41.99 1.75
C GLN A 156 15.09 42.33 0.26
N ASP A 157 13.91 42.29 -0.35
CA ASP A 157 13.75 43.10 -1.55
C ASP A 157 12.40 43.79 -1.64
N SER A 158 12.49 44.95 -2.25
CA SER A 158 11.64 46.10 -2.07
C SER A 158 10.57 46.13 -3.15
N GLN A 159 9.33 46.45 -2.75
CA GLN A 159 8.16 46.69 -3.61
C GLN A 159 7.42 45.44 -4.10
N LEU A 160 6.18 45.32 -3.60
CA LEU A 160 5.14 44.31 -3.85
C LEU A 160 5.17 43.11 -2.90
N ALA A 161 4.12 43.08 -2.07
CA ALA A 161 3.89 42.20 -0.94
C ALA A 161 3.85 40.70 -1.29
N GLU A 162 4.70 39.92 -0.62
CA GLU A 162 4.35 38.75 0.21
C GLU A 162 5.62 38.27 0.93
N SER A 163 5.69 38.44 2.26
CA SER A 163 6.87 38.00 3.04
C SER A 163 6.82 36.49 3.29
N GLY A 164 7.23 35.69 2.30
CA GLY A 164 7.41 34.25 2.46
C GLY A 164 8.68 33.92 3.26
N VAL A 165 8.63 32.90 4.11
CA VAL A 165 9.84 32.31 4.71
C VAL A 165 10.53 31.47 3.63
N GLU A 166 11.81 31.72 3.38
CA GLU A 166 12.65 30.90 2.51
C GLU A 166 13.60 30.08 3.38
N VAL A 167 13.60 28.76 3.20
CA VAL A 167 14.61 27.88 3.82
C VAL A 167 15.63 27.50 2.76
N VAL A 168 16.91 27.71 3.07
CA VAL A 168 18.02 27.33 2.19
C VAL A 168 18.71 26.12 2.78
N MET A 169 18.73 25.04 2.00
CA MET A 169 19.44 23.81 2.32
C MET A 169 20.79 23.82 1.62
N ARG A 170 21.86 23.66 2.40
CA ARG A 170 23.21 23.44 1.88
C ARG A 170 23.64 22.04 2.27
N ARG A 171 23.81 21.18 1.28
CA ARG A 171 24.35 19.83 1.49
C ARG A 171 25.75 19.72 0.90
N SER A 172 26.61 19.03 1.62
CA SER A 172 27.97 18.71 1.19
C SER A 172 28.25 17.28 1.61
N GLY A 173 28.83 16.48 0.74
CA GLY A 173 29.14 15.10 1.08
C GLY A 173 30.17 14.48 0.15
N ILE A 174 30.73 13.38 0.65
CA ILE A 174 31.56 12.46 -0.09
C ILE A 174 30.88 11.09 -0.08
N LEU A 175 30.77 10.52 -1.27
CA LEU A 175 30.44 9.12 -1.49
C LEU A 175 31.73 8.42 -1.92
N LYS A 176 32.15 7.40 -1.20
CA LYS A 176 33.23 6.50 -1.57
C LYS A 176 32.64 5.13 -1.87
N LEU A 177 32.80 4.67 -3.11
CA LEU A 177 32.49 3.32 -3.51
C LEU A 177 33.80 2.51 -3.51
N HIS A 178 33.85 1.45 -2.71
CA HIS A 178 35.03 0.60 -2.64
C HIS A 178 35.14 -0.29 -3.88
N TYR A 179 36.37 -0.55 -4.30
CA TYR A 179 36.63 -1.48 -5.40
C TYR A 179 36.11 -2.88 -5.04
N PRO A 180 35.33 -3.53 -5.92
CA PRO A 180 34.77 -4.85 -5.66
C PRO A 180 35.86 -5.90 -5.49
N GLN A 181 35.76 -6.75 -4.46
CA GLN A 181 36.72 -7.83 -4.21
C GLN A 181 36.37 -9.13 -4.98
N PHE A 182 35.38 -9.05 -5.87
CA PHE A 182 34.87 -10.14 -6.69
C PHE A 182 34.70 -9.66 -8.14
N PRO A 183 34.77 -10.56 -9.14
CA PRO A 183 34.68 -10.16 -10.53
C PRO A 183 33.28 -9.64 -10.86
N LEU A 184 33.21 -8.43 -11.42
CA LEU A 184 32.00 -7.86 -12.01
C LEU A 184 32.02 -8.00 -13.53
N SER A 185 30.85 -8.13 -14.13
CA SER A 185 30.73 -7.93 -15.59
C SER A 185 30.98 -6.45 -15.92
N PRO A 186 31.46 -6.12 -17.13
CA PRO A 186 31.63 -4.73 -17.54
C PRO A 186 30.32 -3.90 -17.48
N PHE A 187 29.17 -4.56 -17.67
CA PHE A 187 27.86 -3.93 -17.57
C PHE A 187 27.49 -3.61 -16.11
N ALA A 188 27.67 -4.59 -15.22
CA ALA A 188 27.47 -4.42 -13.79
C ALA A 188 28.41 -3.35 -13.20
N GLN A 189 29.65 -3.29 -13.67
CA GLN A 189 30.59 -2.24 -13.27
C GLN A 189 30.13 -0.84 -13.71
N GLN A 190 29.64 -0.72 -14.96
CA GLN A 190 29.10 0.54 -15.48
C GLN A 190 27.88 1.02 -14.68
N GLU A 191 26.94 0.13 -14.37
CA GLU A 191 25.73 0.48 -13.61
C GLU A 191 26.04 0.92 -12.17
N VAL A 192 26.97 0.22 -11.52
CA VAL A 192 27.47 0.59 -10.18
C VAL A 192 28.12 1.99 -10.22
N GLU A 193 28.87 2.31 -11.28
CA GLU A 193 29.46 3.63 -11.48
C GLU A 193 28.44 4.71 -11.88
N ASP A 194 27.40 4.36 -12.62
CA ASP A 194 26.30 5.25 -13.02
C ASP A 194 25.41 5.60 -11.81
N GLY A 195 25.23 4.66 -10.87
CA GLY A 195 24.55 4.89 -9.59
C GLY A 195 25.25 5.96 -8.72
N ILE A 196 26.56 6.20 -8.92
CA ILE A 196 27.29 7.31 -8.29
C ILE A 196 26.91 8.65 -8.92
N ALA A 197 26.71 8.68 -10.25
CA ALA A 197 26.27 9.89 -10.95
C ALA A 197 24.82 10.26 -10.59
N ASP A 198 23.97 9.25 -10.36
CA ASP A 198 22.56 9.43 -10.04
C ASP A 198 22.25 9.82 -8.58
N TRP A 199 23.26 9.74 -7.70
CA TRP A 199 23.24 10.29 -6.34
C TRP A 199 22.95 11.81 -6.33
N VAL A 200 23.28 12.51 -7.41
CA VAL A 200 23.14 13.97 -7.51
C VAL A 200 22.31 14.43 -8.73
N SER A 201 22.17 13.62 -9.79
CA SER A 201 21.44 14.02 -11.01
C SER A 201 19.95 14.32 -10.78
N THR A 202 19.46 15.42 -11.37
CA THR A 202 18.04 15.73 -11.56
C THR A 202 17.52 15.19 -12.90
N ALA A 203 17.96 14.01 -13.35
CA ALA A 203 17.42 13.38 -14.56
C ALA A 203 15.93 13.07 -14.38
N LYS A 204 15.05 13.59 -15.26
CA LYS A 204 13.56 13.57 -15.20
C LYS A 204 12.95 12.42 -14.36
N LYS A 205 12.50 12.75 -13.15
CA LYS A 205 12.04 11.78 -12.15
C LYS A 205 10.52 11.75 -12.06
N ARG A 206 9.98 10.52 -12.04
CA ARG A 206 8.57 10.25 -11.74
C ARG A 206 8.26 10.81 -10.35
N LYS A 207 7.20 11.63 -10.20
CA LYS A 207 6.80 12.18 -8.90
C LYS A 207 6.46 11.03 -7.93
N PRO A 208 7.11 10.95 -6.75
CA PRO A 208 6.79 9.94 -5.74
C PRO A 208 5.32 10.04 -5.30
N THR A 209 4.65 8.91 -5.23
CA THR A 209 3.20 8.81 -5.00
C THR A 209 2.76 9.47 -3.69
N TYR A 210 3.60 9.43 -2.65
CA TYR A 210 3.32 10.08 -1.37
C TYR A 210 3.34 11.62 -1.45
N LEU A 211 4.21 12.23 -2.27
CA LEU A 211 4.26 13.68 -2.41
C LEU A 211 3.02 14.23 -3.12
N VAL A 212 2.52 13.52 -4.12
CA VAL A 212 1.24 13.83 -4.79
C VAL A 212 0.09 13.83 -3.77
N ARG A 213 0.00 12.77 -2.96
CA ARG A 213 -1.03 12.66 -1.92
C ARG A 213 -0.88 13.69 -0.80
N LYS A 214 0.34 14.10 -0.47
CA LYS A 214 0.62 15.11 0.56
C LYS A 214 0.28 16.52 0.06
N GLU A 215 0.49 16.81 -1.23
CA GLU A 215 0.08 18.05 -1.89
C GLU A 215 -1.46 18.17 -1.90
N GLU A 216 -2.17 17.13 -2.32
CA GLU A 216 -3.65 17.09 -2.29
C GLU A 216 -4.22 17.24 -0.88
N LYS A 217 -3.64 16.55 0.11
CA LYS A 217 -4.04 16.66 1.52
C LYS A 217 -3.86 18.07 2.10
N ARG A 218 -2.88 18.83 1.61
CA ARG A 218 -2.61 20.19 2.07
C ARG A 218 -3.62 21.18 1.50
N ALA A 219 -3.88 21.10 0.19
CA ALA A 219 -4.88 21.93 -0.47
C ALA A 219 -6.26 21.82 0.19
N LEU A 220 -6.67 20.59 0.52
CA LEU A 220 -7.94 20.34 1.21
C LEU A 220 -7.97 20.88 2.66
N LYS A 221 -6.82 20.94 3.35
CA LYS A 221 -6.73 21.51 4.70
C LYS A 221 -6.81 23.04 4.68
N ASP A 222 -6.21 23.66 3.67
CA ASP A 222 -6.23 25.12 3.50
C ASP A 222 -7.65 25.61 3.19
N GLU A 223 -8.39 24.88 2.36
CA GLU A 223 -9.80 25.15 2.08
C GLU A 223 -10.68 25.03 3.33
N ILE A 224 -10.43 24.02 4.19
CA ILE A 224 -11.12 23.89 5.49
C ILE A 224 -10.81 25.08 6.40
N LEU A 225 -9.56 25.54 6.46
CA LEU A 225 -9.15 26.70 7.26
C LEU A 225 -9.82 27.98 6.77
N GLU A 226 -9.91 28.17 5.45
CA GLU A 226 -10.58 29.32 4.86
C GLU A 226 -12.08 29.32 5.19
N LEU A 227 -12.76 28.19 5.03
CA LEU A 227 -14.17 28.04 5.38
C LEU A 227 -14.40 28.23 6.90
N GLN A 228 -13.51 27.73 7.75
CA GLN A 228 -13.58 27.97 9.20
C GLN A 228 -13.35 29.44 9.57
N ALA A 229 -12.45 30.13 8.87
CA ALA A 229 -12.22 31.57 9.05
C ALA A 229 -13.45 32.39 8.63
N GLN A 230 -14.09 32.04 7.51
CA GLN A 230 -15.34 32.69 7.08
C GLN A 230 -16.47 32.49 8.11
N VAL A 231 -16.59 31.28 8.68
CA VAL A 231 -17.54 30.98 9.76
C VAL A 231 -17.20 31.76 11.05
N ALA A 232 -15.92 31.92 11.38
CA ALA A 232 -15.47 32.71 12.53
C ALA A 232 -15.74 34.21 12.36
N VAL A 233 -15.57 34.76 11.16
CA VAL A 233 -15.89 36.16 10.82
C VAL A 233 -17.39 36.43 10.93
N LEU A 234 -18.23 35.50 10.45
CA LEU A 234 -19.68 35.60 10.57
C LEU A 234 -20.16 35.52 12.03
N LYS A 235 -19.46 34.77 12.89
CA LYS A 235 -19.73 34.69 14.33
C LYS A 235 -19.24 35.91 15.12
N THR A 236 -18.28 36.67 14.61
CA THR A 236 -17.61 37.78 15.34
C THR A 236 -18.15 39.18 15.00
N LYS A 237 -19.10 39.32 14.06
CA LYS A 237 -19.80 40.59 13.78
C LYS A 237 -20.79 41.05 14.87
N GLY A 238 -20.84 40.38 16.02
CA GLY A 238 -21.68 40.75 17.16
C GLY A 238 -20.98 40.61 18.51
N MET A 239 -20.44 41.73 19.01
CA MET A 239 -20.04 42.07 20.39
C MET A 239 -18.56 41.92 20.85
N PRO A 240 -18.06 42.89 21.66
CA PRO A 240 -16.65 43.00 22.06
C PRO A 240 -16.33 42.49 23.48
N THR A 241 -15.03 42.33 23.67
CA THR A 241 -14.29 41.48 24.62
C THR A 241 -14.06 42.11 25.99
N GLY A 242 -14.15 41.32 27.08
CA GLY A 242 -13.58 41.73 28.37
C GLY A 242 -13.96 41.01 29.67
N ALA A 243 -14.44 39.76 29.71
CA ALA A 243 -14.64 39.02 30.99
C ALA A 243 -14.79 37.48 30.94
N ALA A 244 -14.49 36.77 29.84
CA ALA A 244 -15.16 35.47 29.59
C ALA A 244 -14.38 34.16 29.81
N ILE A 245 -13.13 34.17 30.30
CA ILE A 245 -12.36 32.90 30.46
C ILE A 245 -12.41 32.36 31.91
N ALA A 246 -12.73 33.20 32.90
CA ALA A 246 -12.95 32.77 34.30
C ALA A 246 -14.43 32.73 34.73
N ALA A 247 -15.36 33.22 33.91
CA ALA A 247 -16.75 33.48 34.32
C ALA A 247 -17.84 32.98 33.36
N ASP A 248 -17.57 31.98 32.51
CA ASP A 248 -18.63 31.38 31.67
C ASP A 248 -19.01 29.96 32.14
N PRO A 249 -20.15 29.80 32.83
CA PRO A 249 -20.73 28.49 33.17
C PRO A 249 -20.90 27.58 31.95
N LEU A 250 -21.10 28.14 30.75
CA LEU A 250 -21.28 27.38 29.50
C LEU A 250 -19.99 26.74 29.02
N LEU A 251 -18.82 27.35 29.23
CA LEU A 251 -17.52 26.76 28.87
C LEU A 251 -17.17 25.60 29.81
N ARG A 252 -17.39 25.71 31.13
CA ARG A 252 -17.26 24.57 32.06
C ARG A 252 -18.27 23.47 31.74
N GLN A 253 -19.51 23.85 31.43
CA GLN A 253 -20.54 22.91 31.00
C GLN A 253 -20.15 22.22 29.68
N SER A 254 -19.54 22.95 28.74
CA SER A 254 -19.05 22.43 27.46
C SER A 254 -17.89 21.45 27.66
N THR A 255 -16.90 21.77 28.51
CA THR A 255 -15.79 20.86 28.84
C THR A 255 -16.27 19.61 29.59
N ALA A 256 -17.27 19.75 30.47
CA ALA A 256 -17.89 18.62 31.15
C ALA A 256 -18.71 17.75 30.17
N LYS A 257 -19.52 18.36 29.30
CA LYS A 257 -20.26 17.70 28.22
C LYS A 257 -19.32 17.00 27.24
N TRP A 258 -18.20 17.62 26.90
CA TRP A 258 -17.15 17.04 26.07
C TRP A 258 -16.53 15.81 26.75
N LYS A 259 -16.18 15.89 28.04
CA LYS A 259 -15.70 14.73 28.79
C LYS A 259 -16.73 13.60 28.83
N VAL A 260 -18.00 13.91 29.05
CA VAL A 260 -19.10 12.92 29.04
C VAL A 260 -19.26 12.31 27.65
N LEU A 261 -19.24 13.11 26.58
CA LEU A 261 -19.35 12.65 25.20
C LEU A 261 -18.17 11.77 24.82
N THR A 262 -16.94 12.19 25.12
CA THR A 262 -15.72 11.42 24.88
C THR A 262 -15.76 10.09 25.65
N ASN A 263 -16.22 10.10 26.91
CA ASN A 263 -16.34 8.87 27.68
C ASN A 263 -17.47 7.97 27.18
N THR A 264 -18.55 8.56 26.65
CA THR A 264 -19.66 7.82 26.01
C THR A 264 -19.20 7.17 24.71
N ILE A 265 -18.47 7.90 23.85
CA ILE A 265 -17.86 7.36 22.62
C ILE A 265 -16.89 6.25 22.98
N LYS A 266 -16.02 6.45 23.98
CA LYS A 266 -15.10 5.42 24.47
C LYS A 266 -15.84 4.17 24.94
N ASN A 267 -16.92 4.32 25.71
CA ASN A 267 -17.72 3.19 26.17
C ASN A 267 -18.46 2.49 25.02
N GLN A 268 -18.93 3.23 24.03
CA GLN A 268 -19.52 2.66 22.81
C GLN A 268 -18.47 1.89 21.99
N GLN A 269 -17.27 2.45 21.81
CA GLN A 269 -16.15 1.75 21.15
C GLN A 269 -15.76 0.48 21.90
N LEU A 270 -15.73 0.50 23.23
CA LEU A 270 -15.52 -0.71 24.05
C LEU A 270 -16.66 -1.73 23.87
N GLY A 271 -17.92 -1.27 23.78
CA GLY A 271 -19.06 -2.11 23.48
C GLY A 271 -18.97 -2.77 22.10
N VAL A 272 -18.54 -2.01 21.08
CA VAL A 272 -18.29 -2.54 19.72
C VAL A 272 -17.13 -3.54 19.75
N ALA A 273 -16.03 -3.24 20.44
CA ALA A 273 -14.91 -4.17 20.57
C ALA A 273 -15.32 -5.48 21.29
N ALA A 274 -16.17 -5.40 22.33
CA ALA A 274 -16.73 -6.57 22.99
C ALA A 274 -17.64 -7.38 22.06
N ALA A 275 -18.50 -6.71 21.28
CA ALA A 275 -19.33 -7.36 20.27
C ALA A 275 -18.50 -8.01 19.15
N GLN A 276 -17.44 -7.35 18.69
CA GLN A 276 -16.48 -7.90 17.71
C GLN A 276 -15.74 -9.12 18.27
N SER A 277 -15.31 -9.08 19.53
CA SER A 277 -14.69 -10.23 20.19
C SER A 277 -15.64 -11.41 20.30
N LEU A 278 -16.90 -11.19 20.66
CA LEU A 278 -17.93 -12.24 20.69
C LEU A 278 -18.26 -12.76 19.29
N ALA A 279 -18.33 -11.88 18.30
CA ALA A 279 -18.56 -12.26 16.90
C ALA A 279 -17.40 -13.09 16.35
N MET A 280 -16.15 -12.75 16.70
CA MET A 280 -14.96 -13.53 16.33
C MET A 280 -14.99 -14.92 16.97
N GLU A 281 -15.33 -15.00 18.26
CA GLU A 281 -15.49 -16.29 18.96
C GLU A 281 -16.62 -17.14 18.34
N CYS A 282 -17.75 -16.52 18.02
CA CYS A 282 -18.83 -17.15 17.27
C CYS A 282 -18.37 -17.60 15.88
N THR A 283 -17.52 -16.84 15.19
CA THR A 283 -17.03 -17.20 13.85
C THR A 283 -16.04 -18.36 13.91
N ARG A 284 -15.18 -18.40 14.93
CA ARG A 284 -14.26 -19.52 15.21
C ARG A 284 -15.01 -20.83 15.50
N THR A 285 -16.19 -20.73 16.12
CA THR A 285 -17.02 -21.88 16.54
C THR A 285 -18.16 -22.21 15.56
N GLN A 286 -18.56 -21.27 14.69
CA GLN A 286 -19.61 -21.47 13.70
C GLN A 286 -19.08 -22.11 12.43
N TYR A 287 -19.72 -23.21 12.04
CA TYR A 287 -19.43 -23.98 10.83
C TYR A 287 -19.96 -23.35 9.53
N SER A 288 -20.57 -22.15 9.55
CA SER A 288 -21.21 -21.61 8.34
C SER A 288 -21.08 -20.10 8.19
N HIS A 289 -20.27 -19.68 7.22
CA HIS A 289 -20.27 -18.31 6.70
C HIS A 289 -21.55 -18.07 5.86
N PRO A 290 -22.16 -16.87 5.85
CA PRO A 290 -23.41 -16.62 5.11
C PRO A 290 -23.36 -16.92 3.61
N LEU A 291 -22.19 -16.83 2.98
CA LEU A 291 -21.99 -17.16 1.56
C LEU A 291 -21.83 -18.67 1.31
N HIS A 292 -21.47 -19.43 2.34
CA HIS A 292 -21.29 -20.87 2.25
C HIS A 292 -22.63 -21.59 2.41
N SER A 293 -22.86 -22.60 1.57
CA SER A 293 -23.95 -23.54 1.71
C SER A 293 -23.44 -24.91 1.32
N ARG A 294 -24.03 -25.95 1.92
CA ARG A 294 -23.59 -27.30 1.64
C ARG A 294 -24.01 -27.74 0.23
N ILE A 295 -23.05 -27.95 -0.67
CA ILE A 295 -23.26 -28.34 -2.06
C ILE A 295 -22.75 -29.76 -2.29
N ARG A 296 -23.63 -30.60 -2.85
CA ARG A 296 -23.31 -31.99 -3.20
C ARG A 296 -23.59 -32.25 -4.66
N LEU A 297 -22.57 -32.65 -5.40
CA LEU A 297 -22.67 -32.93 -6.83
C LEU A 297 -22.58 -34.44 -7.09
N LYS A 298 -23.58 -34.97 -7.80
CA LYS A 298 -23.65 -36.38 -8.18
C LYS A 298 -22.78 -36.70 -9.40
N THR A 299 -22.66 -37.99 -9.74
CA THR A 299 -21.92 -38.44 -10.93
C THR A 299 -22.55 -38.01 -12.26
N ASN A 300 -23.89 -37.92 -12.32
CA ASN A 300 -24.64 -37.62 -13.56
C ASN A 300 -24.69 -36.11 -13.87
N TRP A 301 -24.27 -35.72 -15.07
CA TRP A 301 -24.27 -34.32 -15.53
C TRP A 301 -25.62 -33.61 -15.45
N GLY A 302 -26.72 -34.27 -15.80
CA GLY A 302 -28.05 -33.69 -15.71
C GLY A 302 -28.46 -33.39 -14.28
N GLU A 303 -28.18 -34.32 -13.35
CA GLU A 303 -28.43 -34.11 -11.92
C GLU A 303 -27.53 -33.01 -11.33
N ARG A 304 -26.25 -32.95 -11.73
CA ARG A 304 -25.34 -31.85 -11.33
C ARG A 304 -25.92 -30.50 -11.72
N ARG A 305 -26.27 -30.31 -13.00
CA ARG A 305 -26.86 -29.07 -13.50
C ARG A 305 -28.18 -28.74 -12.80
N ALA A 306 -29.02 -29.74 -12.53
CA ALA A 306 -30.26 -29.54 -11.79
C ALA A 306 -30.00 -29.03 -10.36
N THR A 307 -29.01 -29.60 -9.65
CA THR A 307 -28.59 -29.11 -8.33
C THR A 307 -28.11 -27.65 -8.39
N LEU A 308 -27.25 -27.31 -9.35
CA LEU A 308 -26.74 -25.95 -9.51
C LEU A 308 -27.87 -24.95 -9.81
N MET A 309 -28.79 -25.30 -10.71
CA MET A 309 -29.93 -24.44 -11.04
C MET A 309 -30.92 -24.29 -9.89
N ALA A 310 -31.09 -25.32 -9.06
CA ALA A 310 -31.98 -25.25 -7.90
C ALA A 310 -31.52 -24.25 -6.84
N ILE A 311 -30.20 -24.02 -6.71
CA ILE A 311 -29.64 -23.11 -5.68
C ILE A 311 -29.23 -21.73 -6.23
N ARG A 312 -29.24 -21.55 -7.56
CA ARG A 312 -28.72 -20.36 -8.24
C ARG A 312 -29.32 -19.05 -7.72
N GLU A 313 -30.65 -18.98 -7.62
CA GLU A 313 -31.34 -17.73 -7.27
C GLU A 313 -31.08 -17.33 -5.81
N ASP A 314 -31.16 -18.28 -4.89
CA ASP A 314 -30.87 -18.08 -3.47
C ASP A 314 -29.42 -17.63 -3.28
N LYS A 315 -28.48 -18.21 -4.04
CA LYS A 315 -27.06 -17.82 -4.02
C LYS A 315 -26.84 -16.39 -4.49
N LEU A 316 -27.45 -15.98 -5.60
CA LEU A 316 -27.31 -14.62 -6.12
C LEU A 316 -27.94 -13.59 -5.18
N THR A 317 -29.10 -13.88 -4.60
CA THR A 317 -29.77 -13.01 -3.63
C THR A 317 -28.92 -12.84 -2.37
N THR A 318 -28.48 -13.95 -1.78
CA THR A 318 -27.62 -13.93 -0.58
C THR A 318 -26.30 -13.19 -0.83
N ALA A 319 -25.68 -13.39 -2.00
CA ALA A 319 -24.47 -12.70 -2.38
C ALA A 319 -24.65 -11.18 -2.46
N TYR A 320 -25.73 -10.73 -3.10
CA TYR A 320 -26.05 -9.30 -3.20
C TYR A 320 -26.31 -8.69 -1.82
N ASP A 321 -27.23 -9.27 -1.04
CA ASP A 321 -27.61 -8.76 0.28
C ASP A 321 -26.39 -8.65 1.20
N TYR A 322 -25.54 -9.68 1.18
CA TYR A 322 -24.35 -9.72 2.01
C TYR A 322 -23.31 -8.65 1.59
N VAL A 323 -23.02 -8.52 0.29
CA VAL A 323 -22.06 -7.52 -0.21
C VAL A 323 -22.56 -6.10 0.06
N MET A 324 -23.85 -5.83 -0.18
CA MET A 324 -24.44 -4.51 0.02
C MET A 324 -24.52 -4.14 1.50
N ALA A 325 -24.88 -5.09 2.38
CA ALA A 325 -24.86 -4.88 3.82
C ALA A 325 -23.43 -4.58 4.34
N ARG A 326 -22.44 -5.34 3.86
CA ARG A 326 -21.04 -5.21 4.31
C ARG A 326 -20.35 -3.96 3.76
N SER A 327 -20.82 -3.44 2.63
CA SER A 327 -20.27 -2.25 1.98
C SER A 327 -21.01 -0.95 2.32
N HIS A 328 -22.07 -1.00 3.14
CA HIS A 328 -22.97 0.13 3.38
C HIS A 328 -22.26 1.38 3.91
N PHE A 329 -21.21 1.22 4.73
CA PHE A 329 -20.45 2.32 5.32
C PHE A 329 -18.99 2.38 4.84
N ALA A 330 -18.63 1.58 3.84
CA ALA A 330 -17.27 1.55 3.33
C ALA A 330 -16.99 2.84 2.54
N ALA A 331 -16.06 3.66 3.05
CA ALA A 331 -15.54 4.80 2.30
C ALA A 331 -14.72 4.34 1.07
N ASP A 332 -14.51 5.24 0.11
CA ASP A 332 -13.71 4.99 -1.09
C ASP A 332 -12.36 4.34 -0.74
N SER A 333 -12.10 3.16 -1.31
CA SER A 333 -10.87 2.35 -1.18
C SER A 333 -10.59 1.63 0.14
N GLN A 334 -11.62 1.20 0.88
CA GLN A 334 -11.40 0.33 2.06
C GLN A 334 -11.18 -1.15 1.67
N ASN A 335 -10.04 -1.69 2.12
CA ASN A 335 -9.78 -3.13 2.19
C ASN A 335 -9.85 -3.57 3.65
N SER A 336 -10.64 -4.60 3.95
CA SER A 336 -10.68 -5.21 5.28
C SER A 336 -10.40 -6.70 5.14
N ASN A 337 -9.38 -7.19 5.86
CA ASN A 337 -9.00 -8.58 5.85
C ASN A 337 -8.93 -9.08 7.29
N GLU A 338 -9.47 -10.27 7.51
CA GLU A 338 -9.42 -10.99 8.78
C GLU A 338 -8.91 -12.40 8.49
N GLN A 339 -7.96 -12.88 9.29
CA GLN A 339 -7.44 -14.24 9.21
C GLN A 339 -7.44 -14.85 10.60
N TYR A 340 -7.88 -16.10 10.70
CA TYR A 340 -7.93 -16.83 11.96
C TYR A 340 -7.82 -18.33 11.72
N GLU A 341 -7.37 -19.05 12.75
CA GLU A 341 -7.31 -20.51 12.78
C GLU A 341 -8.53 -21.05 13.54
N THR A 342 -9.13 -22.10 13.01
CA THR A 342 -10.25 -22.82 13.65
C THR A 342 -9.75 -23.84 14.68
N ASP A 343 -10.64 -24.36 15.53
CA ASP A 343 -10.28 -25.42 16.49
C ASP A 343 -9.84 -26.73 15.80
N GLU A 344 -10.21 -26.92 14.53
CA GLU A 344 -9.83 -28.07 13.70
C GLU A 344 -8.44 -27.90 13.06
N GLY A 345 -7.82 -26.72 13.20
CA GLY A 345 -6.53 -26.37 12.59
C GLY A 345 -6.63 -25.87 11.15
N ASP A 346 -7.84 -25.57 10.67
CA ASP A 346 -8.04 -24.96 9.36
C ASP A 346 -7.81 -23.45 9.41
N ILE A 347 -7.22 -22.91 8.35
CA ILE A 347 -6.92 -21.48 8.22
C ILE A 347 -8.03 -20.81 7.42
N CYS A 348 -8.69 -19.84 8.03
CA CYS A 348 -9.78 -19.09 7.42
C CYS A 348 -9.34 -17.66 7.13
N PHE A 349 -9.74 -17.14 5.97
CA PHE A 349 -9.54 -15.76 5.55
C PHE A 349 -10.87 -15.15 5.12
N VAL A 350 -11.17 -13.96 5.63
CA VAL A 350 -12.34 -13.16 5.26
C VAL A 350 -11.85 -11.82 4.74
N GLY A 351 -12.03 -11.57 3.45
CA GLY A 351 -11.59 -10.34 2.78
C GLY A 351 -12.74 -9.55 2.19
N ASN A 352 -12.66 -8.23 2.22
CA ASN A 352 -13.55 -7.31 1.50
C ASN A 352 -12.73 -6.25 0.79
N THR A 353 -13.14 -5.92 -0.43
CA THR A 353 -12.42 -4.97 -1.27
C THR A 353 -13.42 -4.22 -2.15
N VAL A 354 -13.27 -2.91 -2.21
CA VAL A 354 -13.97 -2.07 -3.20
C VAL A 354 -12.95 -1.63 -4.26
N VAL A 355 -13.22 -1.97 -5.52
CA VAL A 355 -12.37 -1.64 -6.67
C VAL A 355 -13.16 -0.78 -7.64
N LYS A 356 -12.59 0.36 -8.06
CA LYS A 356 -13.15 1.20 -9.12
C LYS A 356 -12.40 0.98 -10.42
N PHE A 357 -13.16 0.96 -11.53
CA PHE A 357 -12.65 0.91 -12.89
C PHE A 357 -13.09 2.19 -13.63
N PRO A 358 -12.30 3.27 -13.55
CA PRO A 358 -12.59 4.52 -14.26
C PRO A 358 -12.29 4.40 -15.76
N GLY A 359 -12.93 5.24 -16.58
CA GLY A 359 -12.70 5.32 -18.03
C GLY A 359 -13.15 4.11 -18.83
N VAL A 360 -14.01 3.25 -18.26
CA VAL A 360 -14.55 2.07 -18.95
C VAL A 360 -15.78 2.43 -19.78
N GLN A 361 -16.11 1.64 -20.80
CA GLN A 361 -17.21 1.94 -21.73
C GLN A 361 -18.58 1.61 -21.14
N SER A 362 -18.68 0.53 -20.36
CA SER A 362 -19.94 0.10 -19.77
C SER A 362 -19.74 -0.91 -18.64
N LEU A 363 -20.82 -1.19 -17.90
CA LEU A 363 -20.86 -2.26 -16.89
C LEU A 363 -20.60 -3.64 -17.53
N GLU A 364 -21.17 -3.87 -18.71
CA GLU A 364 -21.01 -5.09 -19.48
C GLU A 364 -19.55 -5.32 -19.87
N GLN A 365 -18.81 -4.28 -20.24
CA GLN A 365 -17.38 -4.42 -20.56
C GLN A 365 -16.58 -4.98 -19.38
N VAL A 366 -16.83 -4.47 -18.16
CA VAL A 366 -16.16 -4.95 -16.95
C VAL A 366 -16.62 -6.35 -16.57
N PHE A 367 -17.90 -6.66 -16.77
CA PHE A 367 -18.43 -8.01 -16.59
C PHE A 367 -17.79 -9.01 -17.56
N GLU A 368 -17.65 -8.66 -18.83
CA GLU A 368 -16.99 -9.49 -19.84
C GLU A 368 -15.51 -9.72 -19.50
N ALA A 369 -14.80 -8.71 -19.00
CA ALA A 369 -13.43 -8.86 -18.51
C ALA A 369 -13.33 -9.84 -17.33
N LEU A 370 -14.31 -9.82 -16.40
CA LEU A 370 -14.39 -10.81 -15.32
C LEU A 370 -14.66 -12.20 -15.89
N CYS A 371 -15.64 -12.36 -16.78
CA CYS A 371 -15.95 -13.64 -17.43
C CYS A 371 -14.73 -14.20 -18.18
N PHE A 372 -13.97 -13.35 -18.87
CA PHE A 372 -12.74 -13.74 -19.56
C PHE A 372 -11.70 -14.26 -18.57
N TYR A 373 -11.46 -13.53 -17.46
CA TYR A 373 -10.56 -14.00 -16.40
C TYR A 373 -11.03 -15.34 -15.85
N LEU A 374 -12.30 -15.44 -15.45
CA LEU A 374 -12.87 -16.65 -14.87
C LEU A 374 -12.77 -17.85 -15.82
N THR A 375 -12.85 -17.63 -17.13
CA THR A 375 -12.69 -18.70 -18.14
C THR A 375 -11.23 -19.12 -18.32
N ASN A 376 -10.25 -18.25 -18.04
CA ASN A 376 -8.82 -18.50 -18.27
C ASN A 376 -7.97 -18.34 -16.99
N MET A 377 -8.57 -18.55 -15.82
CA MET A 377 -7.95 -18.18 -14.55
C MET A 377 -6.73 -19.04 -14.25
N GLU A 378 -6.70 -20.30 -14.69
CA GLU A 378 -5.57 -21.22 -14.50
C GLU A 378 -4.29 -20.66 -15.16
N ILE A 379 -4.40 -20.10 -16.36
CA ILE A 379 -3.29 -19.45 -17.06
C ILE A 379 -2.84 -18.22 -16.28
N SER A 380 -3.80 -17.35 -15.91
CA SER A 380 -3.49 -16.12 -15.18
C SER A 380 -2.83 -16.36 -13.82
N ILE A 381 -3.28 -17.39 -13.10
CA ILE A 381 -2.71 -17.79 -11.80
C ILE A 381 -1.30 -18.36 -12.02
N SER A 382 -1.13 -19.25 -12.98
CA SER A 382 0.18 -19.84 -13.29
C SER A 382 1.24 -18.82 -13.66
N GLU A 383 0.93 -17.92 -14.60
CA GLU A 383 1.89 -16.94 -15.09
C GLU A 383 2.30 -15.93 -14.02
N ARG A 384 1.37 -15.55 -13.12
CA ARG A 384 1.61 -14.47 -12.16
C ARG A 384 2.15 -14.93 -10.82
N LEU A 385 1.82 -16.14 -10.40
CA LEU A 385 2.28 -16.69 -9.12
C LEU A 385 3.44 -17.68 -9.31
N GLY A 386 3.78 -18.04 -10.55
CA GLY A 386 4.75 -19.10 -10.83
C GLY A 386 4.25 -20.51 -10.49
N HIS A 387 2.95 -20.64 -10.19
CA HIS A 387 2.32 -21.92 -9.88
C HIS A 387 2.12 -22.76 -11.14
N ILE A 388 2.00 -24.07 -10.98
CA ILE A 388 1.44 -24.94 -12.02
C ILE A 388 -0.03 -25.16 -11.69
N THR A 389 -0.91 -24.46 -12.39
CA THR A 389 -2.35 -24.47 -12.16
C THR A 389 -3.06 -25.10 -13.35
N VAL A 390 -3.88 -26.10 -13.07
CA VAL A 390 -4.62 -26.86 -14.07
C VAL A 390 -6.08 -26.87 -13.68
N ARG A 391 -6.96 -26.62 -14.66
CA ARG A 391 -8.38 -26.85 -14.52
C ARG A 391 -8.71 -28.25 -15.04
N GLU A 392 -9.12 -29.13 -14.14
CA GLU A 392 -9.39 -30.54 -14.47
C GLU A 392 -10.80 -30.78 -15.02
N ASP A 393 -11.77 -29.94 -14.63
CA ASP A 393 -13.16 -30.06 -15.06
C ASP A 393 -13.81 -28.69 -15.25
N TYR A 394 -14.68 -28.60 -16.26
CA TYR A 394 -15.43 -27.40 -16.63
C TYR A 394 -16.77 -27.77 -17.28
N ASP A 395 -17.86 -27.60 -16.53
CA ASP A 395 -19.23 -27.64 -17.07
C ASP A 395 -19.85 -26.25 -16.91
N MET A 396 -20.17 -25.61 -18.04
CA MET A 396 -20.85 -24.32 -18.09
C MET A 396 -22.30 -24.53 -18.51
N VAL A 397 -23.22 -24.06 -17.68
CA VAL A 397 -24.66 -24.07 -17.95
C VAL A 397 -25.10 -22.72 -18.48
N GLU A 398 -25.28 -22.64 -19.79
CA GLU A 398 -25.91 -21.50 -20.50
C GLU A 398 -25.29 -20.13 -20.15
N GLY A 399 -23.99 -20.07 -19.83
CA GLY A 399 -23.31 -18.83 -19.43
C GLY A 399 -23.73 -18.25 -18.07
N SER A 400 -24.60 -18.95 -17.34
CA SER A 400 -25.23 -18.47 -16.10
C SER A 400 -24.67 -19.10 -14.82
N ALA A 401 -24.13 -20.32 -14.96
CA ALA A 401 -23.45 -21.04 -13.90
C ALA A 401 -22.33 -21.90 -14.49
N TYR A 402 -21.23 -22.08 -13.76
CA TYR A 402 -20.26 -23.11 -14.10
C TYR A 402 -19.63 -23.72 -12.86
N ASN A 403 -19.13 -24.95 -13.00
CA ASN A 403 -18.31 -25.62 -12.00
C ASN A 403 -16.86 -25.67 -12.51
N ALA A 404 -15.90 -25.37 -11.65
CA ALA A 404 -14.49 -25.45 -11.94
C ALA A 404 -13.75 -26.17 -10.80
N ARG A 405 -13.11 -27.28 -11.16
CA ARG A 405 -12.12 -27.97 -10.31
C ARG A 405 -10.73 -27.53 -10.73
N ILE A 406 -10.01 -26.91 -9.81
CA ILE A 406 -8.68 -26.34 -10.05
C ILE A 406 -7.69 -26.97 -9.09
N VAL A 407 -6.60 -27.47 -9.65
CA VAL A 407 -5.44 -27.94 -8.90
C VAL A 407 -4.30 -26.96 -9.15
N SER A 408 -3.66 -26.48 -8.09
CA SER A 408 -2.55 -25.52 -8.17
C SER A 408 -1.39 -25.97 -7.31
N SER A 409 -0.23 -26.18 -7.93
CA SER A 409 1.02 -26.54 -7.26
C SER A 409 1.95 -25.34 -7.18
N ASP A 410 2.46 -25.06 -5.99
CA ASP A 410 3.42 -23.98 -5.74
C ASP A 410 4.88 -24.42 -6.02
N SER A 411 5.83 -23.50 -5.84
CA SER A 411 7.28 -23.76 -6.00
C SER A 411 7.85 -24.76 -4.99
N ASN A 412 7.14 -25.02 -3.88
CA ASN A 412 7.51 -26.00 -2.87
C ASN A 412 7.01 -27.41 -3.21
N GLY A 413 6.28 -27.56 -4.33
CA GLY A 413 5.64 -28.81 -4.74
C GLY A 413 4.39 -29.14 -3.93
N ILE A 414 3.87 -28.22 -3.11
CA ILE A 414 2.63 -28.40 -2.38
C ILE A 414 1.47 -28.10 -3.33
N SER A 415 0.52 -29.02 -3.40
CA SER A 415 -0.61 -28.93 -4.31
C SER A 415 -1.90 -28.65 -3.55
N THR A 416 -2.65 -27.66 -4.01
CA THR A 416 -3.97 -27.30 -3.48
C THR A 416 -5.05 -27.70 -4.48
N GLU A 417 -6.19 -28.15 -3.97
CA GLU A 417 -7.38 -28.44 -4.76
C GLU A 417 -8.51 -27.49 -4.36
N SER A 418 -9.13 -26.84 -5.34
CA SER A 418 -10.34 -26.04 -5.15
C SER A 418 -11.42 -26.50 -6.12
N ASN A 419 -12.55 -26.96 -5.60
CA ASN A 419 -13.73 -27.29 -6.39
C ASN A 419 -14.81 -26.24 -6.10
N THR A 420 -15.05 -25.36 -7.06
CA THR A 420 -15.88 -24.17 -6.88
C THR A 420 -16.99 -24.15 -7.93
N VAL A 421 -18.17 -23.72 -7.53
CA VAL A 421 -19.27 -23.35 -8.44
C VAL A 421 -19.40 -21.84 -8.47
N VAL A 422 -19.71 -21.29 -9.64
CA VAL A 422 -19.87 -19.86 -9.84
C VAL A 422 -21.18 -19.61 -10.57
N PHE A 423 -21.98 -18.70 -10.04
CA PHE A 423 -23.23 -18.20 -10.59
C PHE A 423 -23.05 -16.74 -10.96
N MET A 424 -23.50 -16.35 -12.14
CA MET A 424 -23.35 -14.99 -12.64
C MET A 424 -24.66 -14.49 -13.24
N GLN A 425 -24.96 -13.22 -13.02
CA GLN A 425 -26.09 -12.56 -13.64
C GLN A 425 -25.84 -11.07 -13.82
N LEU A 426 -26.07 -10.60 -15.04
CA LEU A 426 -26.32 -9.18 -15.31
C LEU A 426 -27.80 -8.92 -15.04
N ILE A 427 -28.09 -8.09 -14.04
CA ILE A 427 -29.44 -7.67 -13.67
C ILE A 427 -29.69 -6.32 -14.35
N GLN A 428 -30.72 -6.28 -15.18
CA GLN A 428 -31.14 -5.05 -15.85
C GLN A 428 -31.94 -4.15 -14.90
N GLU A 429 -32.02 -2.86 -15.24
CA GLU A 429 -32.90 -1.92 -14.54
C GLU A 429 -34.32 -2.51 -14.43
N HIS A 430 -34.98 -2.26 -13.29
CA HIS A 430 -36.33 -2.70 -12.92
C HIS A 430 -36.48 -3.97 -12.07
N ASP A 431 -35.43 -4.75 -11.78
CA ASP A 431 -35.53 -5.79 -10.74
C ASP A 431 -35.43 -5.18 -9.34
N ARG A 432 -36.58 -5.11 -8.64
CA ARG A 432 -36.68 -4.51 -7.30
C ARG A 432 -35.89 -5.26 -6.23
N ARG A 433 -35.46 -6.49 -6.48
CA ARG A 433 -34.62 -7.26 -5.55
C ARG A 433 -33.21 -6.67 -5.45
N TYR A 434 -32.80 -5.88 -6.43
CA TYR A 434 -31.43 -5.38 -6.56
C TYR A 434 -31.38 -3.84 -6.60
N ALA A 435 -32.15 -3.20 -5.70
CA ALA A 435 -32.29 -1.74 -5.59
C ALA A 435 -32.84 -1.02 -6.84
N GLY A 436 -33.19 -1.74 -7.91
CA GLY A 436 -33.80 -1.18 -9.12
C GLY A 436 -32.82 -0.57 -10.13
N GLU A 437 -31.51 -0.73 -9.92
CA GLU A 437 -30.43 -0.26 -10.79
C GLU A 437 -29.80 -1.43 -11.57
N SER A 438 -29.16 -1.12 -12.71
CA SER A 438 -28.38 -2.12 -13.45
C SER A 438 -27.17 -2.54 -12.62
N CYS A 439 -27.04 -3.84 -12.36
CA CYS A 439 -25.90 -4.37 -11.60
C CYS A 439 -25.51 -5.76 -12.09
N VAL A 440 -24.27 -6.14 -11.79
CA VAL A 440 -23.78 -7.51 -11.99
C VAL A 440 -23.64 -8.14 -10.63
N VAL A 441 -24.16 -9.36 -10.47
CA VAL A 441 -23.96 -10.18 -9.28
C VAL A 441 -23.27 -11.47 -9.68
N VAL A 442 -22.16 -11.76 -9.02
CA VAL A 442 -21.44 -13.04 -9.10
C VAL A 442 -21.38 -13.64 -7.72
N ALA A 443 -21.83 -14.89 -7.59
CA ALA A 443 -21.75 -15.68 -6.38
C ALA A 443 -20.89 -16.92 -6.66
N SER A 444 -19.94 -17.23 -5.78
CA SER A 444 -19.16 -18.45 -5.84
C SER A 444 -19.25 -19.21 -4.53
N ASP A 445 -19.20 -20.53 -4.59
CA ASP A 445 -19.15 -21.38 -3.40
C ASP A 445 -18.38 -22.68 -3.65
N CYS A 446 -17.82 -23.26 -2.59
CA CYS A 446 -17.14 -24.55 -2.67
C CYS A 446 -18.14 -25.70 -2.82
N VAL A 447 -17.67 -26.80 -3.43
CA VAL A 447 -18.39 -28.06 -3.48
C VAL A 447 -17.93 -28.94 -2.32
N ASP A 448 -18.81 -29.22 -1.37
CA ASP A 448 -18.49 -30.04 -0.20
C ASP A 448 -18.20 -31.49 -0.57
N GLU A 449 -19.06 -32.06 -1.41
CA GLU A 449 -19.00 -33.46 -1.82
C GLU A 449 -19.22 -33.57 -3.34
N ASP A 450 -18.28 -34.19 -4.04
CA ASP A 450 -18.39 -34.46 -5.47
C ASP A 450 -18.22 -35.96 -5.73
N GLU A 451 -19.31 -36.65 -6.08
CA GLU A 451 -19.30 -38.08 -6.37
C GLU A 451 -18.56 -38.44 -7.67
N ARG A 452 -18.44 -37.48 -8.60
CA ARG A 452 -17.74 -37.69 -9.87
C ARG A 452 -16.23 -37.52 -9.70
N TYR A 453 -15.83 -36.52 -8.92
CA TYR A 453 -14.45 -36.19 -8.63
C TYR A 453 -14.24 -36.08 -7.11
N PRO A 454 -14.18 -37.21 -6.39
CA PRO A 454 -13.95 -37.19 -4.95
C PRO A 454 -12.65 -36.46 -4.60
N TYR A 455 -12.70 -35.72 -3.49
CA TYR A 455 -11.53 -35.05 -2.94
C TYR A 455 -10.47 -36.08 -2.53
N ARG A 456 -9.19 -35.78 -2.82
CA ARG A 456 -8.04 -36.66 -2.56
C ARG A 456 -7.13 -36.04 -1.49
N PRO A 457 -7.43 -36.24 -0.19
CA PRO A 457 -6.70 -35.55 0.88
C PRO A 457 -5.25 -36.00 1.05
N SER A 458 -4.90 -37.19 0.56
CA SER A 458 -3.52 -37.68 0.55
C SER A 458 -2.62 -36.99 -0.50
N GLU A 459 -3.23 -36.30 -1.47
CA GLU A 459 -2.51 -35.67 -2.58
C GLU A 459 -2.59 -34.14 -2.56
N TYR A 460 -3.71 -33.58 -2.06
CA TYR A 460 -3.97 -32.14 -2.13
C TYR A 460 -4.44 -31.58 -0.80
N ILE A 461 -4.07 -30.33 -0.56
CA ILE A 461 -4.66 -29.50 0.49
C ILE A 461 -5.93 -28.87 -0.06
N ARG A 462 -7.07 -29.07 0.60
CA ARG A 462 -8.35 -28.50 0.15
C ARG A 462 -8.40 -27.00 0.42
N LYS A 463 -8.78 -26.23 -0.61
CA LYS A 463 -9.02 -24.79 -0.56
C LYS A 463 -10.46 -24.49 -0.98
N ASP A 464 -11.29 -24.23 0.01
CA ASP A 464 -12.69 -23.84 -0.18
C ASP A 464 -12.79 -22.33 -0.40
N ILE A 465 -13.63 -21.94 -1.37
CA ILE A 465 -13.82 -20.55 -1.79
C ILE A 465 -15.32 -20.25 -1.85
N SER A 466 -15.80 -19.42 -0.91
CA SER A 466 -17.14 -18.84 -0.95
C SER A 466 -17.02 -17.34 -1.12
N GLY A 467 -17.51 -16.79 -2.24
CA GLY A 467 -17.25 -15.42 -2.65
C GLY A 467 -18.47 -14.74 -3.24
N ALA A 468 -18.48 -13.41 -3.19
CA ALA A 468 -19.50 -12.61 -3.83
C ALA A 468 -18.90 -11.33 -4.42
N ILE A 469 -19.38 -10.96 -5.60
CA ILE A 469 -19.02 -9.73 -6.30
C ILE A 469 -20.30 -9.03 -6.74
N VAL A 470 -20.42 -7.74 -6.42
CA VAL A 470 -21.47 -6.86 -6.95
C VAL A 470 -20.80 -5.73 -7.70
N MET A 471 -21.16 -5.52 -8.96
CA MET A 471 -20.70 -4.37 -9.75
C MET A 471 -21.87 -3.45 -10.05
N THR A 472 -21.67 -2.16 -9.83
CA THR A 472 -22.63 -1.10 -10.17
C THR A 472 -21.95 -0.07 -11.06
N ALA A 473 -22.72 0.52 -11.97
CA ALA A 473 -22.28 1.64 -12.79
C ALA A 473 -22.62 2.95 -12.07
N ASP A 474 -21.62 3.81 -11.88
CA ASP A 474 -21.82 5.18 -11.42
C ASP A 474 -21.60 6.11 -12.64
N SER A 475 -22.68 6.64 -13.22
CA SER A 475 -22.58 7.72 -14.21
C SER A 475 -22.39 9.04 -13.45
N GLY A 476 -21.18 9.58 -13.44
CA GLY A 476 -20.85 10.81 -12.71
C GLY A 476 -21.59 12.02 -13.27
N ALA A 477 -22.76 12.35 -12.72
CA ALA A 477 -23.37 13.67 -12.88
C ALA A 477 -22.65 14.70 -11.98
N SER A 478 -21.39 15.00 -12.27
CA SER A 478 -20.66 16.09 -11.62
C SER A 478 -19.82 16.87 -12.64
N ASP A 479 -20.34 18.06 -12.98
CA ASP A 479 -19.79 19.29 -13.59
C ASP A 479 -18.42 19.33 -14.31
N GLY A 480 -17.91 18.24 -14.87
CA GLY A 480 -16.60 18.25 -15.53
C GLY A 480 -16.15 16.95 -16.18
N GLY A 481 -17.02 16.28 -16.93
CA GLY A 481 -16.67 15.11 -17.77
C GLY A 481 -17.46 13.86 -17.40
N ASP A 482 -18.20 13.33 -18.37
CA ASP A 482 -19.02 12.12 -18.27
C ASP A 482 -18.12 10.86 -18.27
N GLU A 483 -17.32 10.69 -17.22
CA GLU A 483 -16.46 9.51 -17.07
C GLU A 483 -17.26 8.38 -16.42
N MET A 484 -17.50 7.32 -17.20
CA MET A 484 -18.13 6.10 -16.73
C MET A 484 -17.20 5.35 -15.77
N VAL A 485 -17.65 5.13 -14.54
CA VAL A 485 -16.93 4.37 -13.52
C VAL A 485 -17.75 3.16 -13.10
N VAL A 486 -17.15 1.97 -13.18
CA VAL A 486 -17.75 0.76 -12.60
C VAL A 486 -17.13 0.48 -11.24
N THR A 487 -17.97 0.41 -10.22
CA THR A 487 -17.57 0.06 -8.85
C THR A 487 -17.84 -1.41 -8.58
N MET A 488 -16.78 -2.21 -8.44
CA MET A 488 -16.83 -3.60 -8.02
C MET A 488 -16.64 -3.71 -6.49
N ARG A 489 -17.65 -4.23 -5.80
CA ARG A 489 -17.58 -4.59 -4.38
C ARG A 489 -17.45 -6.10 -4.30
N ARG A 490 -16.36 -6.60 -3.73
CA ARG A 490 -16.13 -8.03 -3.58
C ARG A 490 -15.85 -8.43 -2.14
N THR A 491 -16.28 -9.63 -1.79
CA THR A 491 -16.03 -10.27 -0.51
C THR A 491 -15.70 -11.75 -0.74
N GLY A 492 -14.90 -12.33 0.14
CA GLY A 492 -14.56 -13.74 0.07
C GLY A 492 -14.31 -14.32 1.45
N PHE A 493 -14.86 -15.51 1.68
CA PHE A 493 -14.50 -16.42 2.74
C PHE A 493 -13.72 -17.58 2.10
N LEU A 494 -12.46 -17.72 2.52
CA LEU A 494 -11.55 -18.75 2.04
C LEU A 494 -11.22 -19.64 3.23
N LYS A 495 -11.33 -20.96 3.05
CA LYS A 495 -10.93 -21.93 4.07
C LYS A 495 -9.90 -22.88 3.48
N LEU A 496 -8.70 -22.84 4.05
CA LEU A 496 -7.63 -23.77 3.75
C LEU A 496 -7.65 -24.87 4.82
N HIS A 497 -7.95 -26.10 4.40
CA HIS A 497 -8.05 -27.23 5.31
C HIS A 497 -6.67 -27.68 5.77
N ARG A 498 -6.59 -28.21 6.99
CA ARG A 498 -5.36 -28.84 7.47
C ARG A 498 -4.98 -30.02 6.57
N SER A 499 -3.71 -30.12 6.21
CA SER A 499 -3.21 -31.24 5.41
C SER A 499 -3.26 -32.57 6.19
N GLU A 500 -3.52 -33.68 5.48
CA GLU A 500 -3.37 -35.04 6.04
C GLU A 500 -1.93 -35.57 5.92
N PHE A 501 -1.10 -34.90 5.13
CA PHE A 501 0.31 -35.22 4.96
C PHE A 501 1.20 -34.12 5.57
N PRO A 502 2.46 -34.44 5.94
CA PRO A 502 3.39 -33.47 6.49
C PRO A 502 3.70 -32.36 5.47
N VAL A 503 3.56 -31.11 5.89
CA VAL A 503 3.94 -29.92 5.11
C VAL A 503 5.08 -29.22 5.84
N PRO A 504 6.19 -28.85 5.16
CA PRO A 504 7.26 -28.09 5.78
C PRO A 504 6.74 -26.75 6.34
N PRO A 505 7.19 -26.29 7.53
CA PRO A 505 6.65 -25.08 8.16
C PRO A 505 6.73 -23.82 7.28
N LEU A 506 7.82 -23.66 6.51
CA LEU A 506 7.96 -22.55 5.56
C LEU A 506 6.92 -22.63 4.43
N ALA A 507 6.72 -23.81 3.86
CA ALA A 507 5.72 -24.02 2.81
C ALA A 507 4.29 -23.81 3.33
N GLN A 508 4.02 -24.19 4.58
CA GLN A 508 2.75 -23.90 5.23
C GLN A 508 2.55 -22.38 5.41
N GLN A 509 3.57 -21.66 5.90
CA GLN A 509 3.51 -20.20 6.07
C GLN A 509 3.28 -19.48 4.74
N GLU A 510 3.96 -19.90 3.67
CA GLU A 510 3.78 -19.34 2.33
C GLU A 510 2.38 -19.60 1.78
N LEU A 511 1.86 -20.80 1.99
CA LEU A 511 0.50 -21.17 1.59
C LEU A 511 -0.57 -20.36 2.33
N GLU A 512 -0.37 -20.13 3.63
CA GLU A 512 -1.24 -19.29 4.46
C GLU A 512 -1.18 -17.82 4.04
N ALA A 513 0.03 -17.29 3.80
CA ALA A 513 0.21 -15.91 3.33
C ALA A 513 -0.42 -15.68 1.94
N GLY A 514 -0.35 -16.69 1.06
CA GLY A 514 -0.88 -16.64 -0.31
C GLY A 514 -2.35 -17.03 -0.45
N ILE A 515 -3.09 -17.25 0.66
CA ILE A 515 -4.47 -17.75 0.62
C ILE A 515 -5.38 -16.91 -0.29
N ALA A 516 -5.20 -15.58 -0.30
CA ALA A 516 -6.02 -14.62 -1.03
C ALA A 516 -5.47 -14.21 -2.42
N ASP A 517 -4.32 -14.74 -2.85
CA ASP A 517 -3.58 -14.23 -4.02
C ASP A 517 -4.34 -14.36 -5.33
N TRP A 518 -5.16 -15.41 -5.49
CA TRP A 518 -5.99 -15.59 -6.68
C TRP A 518 -6.93 -14.40 -6.90
N GLY A 519 -7.43 -13.82 -5.81
CA GLY A 519 -8.25 -12.61 -5.86
C GLY A 519 -7.48 -11.37 -6.31
N THR A 520 -6.20 -11.26 -5.96
CA THR A 520 -5.31 -10.18 -6.42
C THR A 520 -4.98 -10.35 -7.90
N VAL A 521 -4.71 -11.58 -8.33
CA VAL A 521 -4.48 -11.93 -9.74
C VAL A 521 -5.69 -11.58 -10.62
N MET A 522 -6.91 -11.88 -10.14
CA MET A 522 -8.16 -11.49 -10.82
C MET A 522 -8.22 -10.00 -11.15
N ILE A 523 -7.98 -9.13 -10.14
CA ILE A 523 -8.07 -7.68 -10.34
C ILE A 523 -6.98 -7.18 -11.29
N LYS A 524 -5.76 -7.70 -11.19
CA LYS A 524 -4.66 -7.35 -12.12
C LYS A 524 -5.00 -7.75 -13.56
N ALA A 525 -5.47 -8.98 -13.77
CA ALA A 525 -5.87 -9.48 -15.08
C ALA A 525 -7.01 -8.66 -15.70
N MET A 526 -8.05 -8.34 -14.91
CA MET A 526 -9.15 -7.50 -15.38
C MET A 526 -8.67 -6.10 -15.81
N ARG A 527 -7.78 -5.47 -15.04
CA ARG A 527 -7.21 -4.16 -15.41
C ARG A 527 -6.45 -4.23 -16.72
N GLU A 528 -5.65 -5.27 -16.93
CA GLU A 528 -4.93 -5.44 -18.19
C GLU A 528 -5.89 -5.65 -19.37
N ILE A 529 -6.94 -6.47 -19.21
CA ILE A 529 -7.95 -6.67 -20.27
C ILE A 529 -8.65 -5.34 -20.62
N LEU A 530 -9.04 -4.57 -19.61
CA LEU A 530 -9.78 -3.32 -19.79
C LEU A 530 -8.93 -2.19 -20.37
N TYR A 531 -7.65 -2.13 -20.00
CA TYR A 531 -6.75 -1.01 -20.33
C TYR A 531 -5.62 -1.37 -21.32
N ALA A 532 -5.59 -2.58 -21.87
CA ALA A 532 -4.59 -2.97 -22.88
C ALA A 532 -4.73 -2.25 -24.24
N ARG A 533 -5.77 -1.44 -24.45
CA ARG A 533 -6.05 -0.73 -25.71
C ARG A 533 -6.42 0.75 -25.55
N SER A 534 -6.22 1.34 -24.37
CA SER A 534 -6.42 2.78 -24.15
C SER A 534 -5.17 3.59 -24.47
#